data_AF-A0A2T0FJR3-F1
#
_entry.id   AF-A0A2T0FJR3-F1
#
_cell.length_a   1.000
_cell.length_b   1.000
_cell.length_c   1.000
_cell.angle_alpha   90.00
_cell.angle_beta   90.00
_cell.angle_gamma   90.00
#
_symmetry.space_group_name_H-M   'P 1'
#
loop_
_entity.id
_entity.type
_entity.pdbx_description
1 polymer ?
#
loop_
_entity_poly.entity_id
_entity_poly.type
_entity_poly.pdbx_seq_one_letter_code
_entity_poly.pdbx_strand_id
1 'polypeptide(L)'
;MSGGARRSERPRPSAHGYLLDVPNLEQVHGLEIQNCCLNTLILVQYPLGQARPRVPRRQVRFVITNPMALKEMPPLLSEAEMKEHKVPLQWRDRCAALLVPLNKCRRETAYLPWKCEQLRHDYEECQYMDFQRRAKEFREKKADA
;
A
#
# COMPACT_ATOMS: atom_id res chain seq x y z
N MET A 1 39.92 -19.14 -19.65
CA MET A 1 40.20 -17.74 -19.26
C MET A 1 38.96 -16.92 -19.59
N SER A 2 38.05 -16.79 -18.62
CA SER A 2 36.72 -16.21 -18.81
C SER A 2 36.73 -14.80 -18.20
N GLY A 3 37.00 -13.78 -19.02
CA GLY A 3 37.05 -12.39 -18.60
C GLY A 3 35.64 -11.83 -18.41
N GLY A 4 35.30 -11.50 -17.17
CA GLY A 4 34.01 -10.91 -16.78
C GLY A 4 33.86 -9.46 -17.28
N ALA A 5 32.67 -9.16 -17.81
CA ALA A 5 32.28 -7.82 -18.25
C ALA A 5 32.17 -6.86 -17.05
N ARG A 6 32.91 -5.74 -17.12
CA ARG A 6 32.87 -4.66 -16.13
C ARG A 6 31.48 -4.00 -16.12
N ARG A 7 30.87 -3.98 -14.94
CA ARG A 7 29.57 -3.36 -14.65
C ARG A 7 29.68 -1.85 -14.88
N SER A 8 29.13 -1.36 -16.00
CA SER A 8 29.04 0.07 -16.30
C SER A 8 28.22 0.78 -15.22
N GLU A 9 28.85 1.74 -14.53
CA GLU A 9 28.24 2.59 -13.53
C GLU A 9 27.11 3.41 -14.17
N ARG A 10 25.88 3.29 -13.65
CA ARG A 10 24.75 4.12 -14.10
C ARG A 10 24.85 5.49 -13.43
N PRO A 11 24.86 6.60 -14.19
CA PRO A 11 24.87 7.94 -13.61
C PRO A 11 23.57 8.23 -12.85
N ARG A 12 23.71 8.92 -11.71
CA ARG A 12 22.59 9.36 -10.86
C ARG A 12 21.77 10.44 -11.61
N PRO A 13 20.45 10.30 -11.77
CA PRO A 13 19.65 11.36 -12.37
C PRO A 13 19.61 12.57 -11.43
N SER A 14 20.07 13.71 -11.96
CA SER A 14 20.03 15.04 -11.35
C SER A 14 18.59 15.50 -11.13
N ALA A 15 18.33 16.00 -9.92
CA ALA A 15 17.06 16.58 -9.51
C ALA A 15 16.80 17.91 -10.23
N HIS A 16 16.01 17.92 -11.29
CA HIS A 16 15.32 19.10 -11.81
C HIS A 16 14.05 18.66 -12.54
N GLY A 17 12.89 19.18 -12.13
CA GLY A 17 11.63 18.86 -12.80
C GLY A 17 10.37 19.46 -12.17
N TYR A 18 10.24 20.78 -12.29
CA TYR A 18 9.02 21.58 -12.55
C TYR A 18 7.75 21.41 -11.67
N LEU A 19 7.53 22.44 -10.85
CA LEU A 19 6.23 22.89 -10.36
C LEU A 19 5.38 23.35 -11.56
N LEU A 20 4.26 22.68 -11.84
CA LEU A 20 3.22 23.22 -12.72
C LEU A 20 2.00 23.56 -11.87
N ASP A 21 1.78 24.86 -11.71
CA ASP A 21 0.52 25.45 -11.26
C ASP A 21 -0.61 25.00 -12.19
N VAL A 22 -1.62 24.32 -11.64
CA VAL A 22 -2.83 23.92 -12.38
C VAL A 22 -3.93 24.93 -12.06
N PRO A 23 -4.30 25.84 -12.99
CA PRO A 23 -5.50 26.64 -12.81
C PRO A 23 -6.76 25.81 -13.09
N ASN A 24 -7.75 26.10 -12.25
CA ASN A 24 -9.17 25.76 -12.23
C ASN A 24 -9.78 25.25 -13.56
N LEU A 25 -10.44 24.09 -13.50
CA LEU A 25 -11.26 23.52 -14.57
C LEU A 25 -12.73 23.36 -14.11
N GLU A 26 -13.32 24.43 -13.59
CA GLU A 26 -14.76 24.67 -13.71
C GLU A 26 -15.09 24.87 -15.20
N GLN A 27 -15.81 23.91 -15.81
CA GLN A 27 -16.65 24.02 -17.02
C GLN A 27 -16.48 22.81 -17.96
N VAL A 28 -17.31 21.78 -17.80
CA VAL A 28 -17.94 21.11 -18.95
C VAL A 28 -19.35 20.67 -18.54
N HIS A 29 -20.32 21.44 -19.02
CA HIS A 29 -21.74 21.17 -18.98
C HIS A 29 -22.11 19.90 -19.77
N GLY A 30 -23.22 19.30 -19.38
CA GLY A 30 -23.66 17.97 -19.78
C GLY A 30 -23.97 17.75 -21.26
N LEU A 31 -24.03 16.46 -21.60
CA LEU A 31 -24.79 15.90 -22.71
C LEU A 31 -25.46 14.62 -22.22
N GLU A 32 -26.75 14.73 -21.95
CA GLU A 32 -27.71 13.62 -22.06
C GLU A 32 -27.71 13.13 -23.51
N ILE A 33 -27.41 11.85 -23.71
CA ILE A 33 -27.93 11.09 -24.86
C ILE A 33 -28.53 9.81 -24.29
N GLN A 34 -29.81 9.91 -24.01
CA GLN A 34 -30.72 8.80 -23.77
C GLN A 34 -30.71 7.83 -24.97
N ASN A 35 -30.73 6.53 -24.66
CA ASN A 35 -31.46 5.50 -25.39
C ASN A 35 -31.10 5.25 -26.87
N CYS A 36 -30.18 4.30 -27.14
CA CYS A 36 -30.14 3.64 -28.45
C CYS A 36 -29.99 2.12 -28.46
N CYS A 37 -29.82 1.40 -27.35
CA CYS A 37 -29.70 -0.07 -27.42
C CYS A 37 -30.40 -0.80 -26.26
N LEU A 38 -31.73 -0.72 -26.24
CA LEU A 38 -32.57 -1.70 -25.56
C LEU A 38 -32.45 -3.07 -26.25
N ASN A 39 -32.42 -4.12 -25.43
CA ASN A 39 -32.81 -5.52 -25.69
C ASN A 39 -31.88 -6.46 -26.47
N THR A 40 -31.12 -7.27 -25.71
CA THR A 40 -31.21 -8.74 -25.88
C THR A 40 -30.88 -9.44 -24.56
N LEU A 41 -31.92 -10.06 -23.99
CA LEU A 41 -31.84 -11.06 -22.93
C LEU A 41 -31.02 -12.25 -23.43
N ILE A 42 -29.86 -12.51 -22.82
CA ILE A 42 -29.19 -13.82 -22.90
C ILE A 42 -29.25 -14.44 -21.52
N LEU A 43 -30.25 -15.32 -21.32
CA LEU A 43 -30.31 -16.29 -20.24
C LEU A 43 -29.86 -17.65 -20.79
N VAL A 44 -28.59 -18.04 -20.58
CA VAL A 44 -28.16 -19.45 -20.48
C VAL A 44 -26.96 -19.48 -19.54
N GLN A 45 -27.21 -19.64 -18.24
CA GLN A 45 -27.08 -20.90 -17.47
C GLN A 45 -25.66 -21.13 -16.94
N TYR A 46 -25.35 -20.50 -15.80
CA TYR A 46 -24.19 -20.83 -14.98
C TYR A 46 -24.32 -22.26 -14.43
N PRO A 47 -23.25 -23.09 -14.45
CA PRO A 47 -23.29 -24.39 -13.81
C PRO A 47 -23.45 -24.23 -12.30
N LEU A 48 -24.57 -24.76 -11.79
CA LEU A 48 -24.80 -25.04 -10.38
C LEU A 48 -23.76 -26.08 -9.94
N GLY A 49 -22.74 -25.66 -9.18
CA GLY A 49 -21.60 -26.54 -8.92
C GLY A 49 -20.60 -26.04 -7.89
N GLN A 50 -21.09 -25.83 -6.67
CA GLN A 50 -20.34 -25.84 -5.41
C GLN A 50 -19.61 -24.57 -4.94
N ALA A 51 -19.82 -24.32 -3.66
CA ALA A 51 -19.50 -23.14 -2.89
C ALA A 51 -18.05 -23.17 -2.38
N ARG A 52 -17.40 -22.00 -2.39
CA ARG A 52 -16.28 -21.76 -1.48
C ARG A 52 -16.83 -21.39 -0.10
N PRO A 53 -16.26 -21.90 0.99
CA PRO A 53 -16.77 -21.70 2.33
C PRO A 53 -16.83 -20.19 2.67
N ARG A 54 -17.97 -19.75 3.22
CA ARG A 54 -18.04 -18.46 3.90
C ARG A 54 -17.16 -18.56 5.14
N VAL A 55 -16.01 -17.91 5.12
CA VAL A 55 -15.30 -17.61 6.37
C VAL A 55 -16.27 -16.82 7.26
N PRO A 56 -16.42 -17.20 8.54
CA PRO A 56 -17.35 -16.51 9.43
C PRO A 56 -16.91 -15.05 9.59
N ARG A 57 -17.89 -14.14 9.48
CA ARG A 57 -17.84 -12.76 9.98
C ARG A 57 -17.70 -12.78 11.51
N ARG A 58 -16.64 -13.37 12.05
CA ARG A 58 -16.33 -13.19 13.46
C ARG A 58 -15.60 -11.87 13.55
N GLN A 59 -16.41 -10.84 13.82
CA GLN A 59 -16.03 -9.47 14.16
C GLN A 59 -14.56 -9.36 14.50
N VAL A 60 -13.77 -8.84 13.56
CA VAL A 60 -12.60 -8.06 13.95
C VAL A 60 -13.19 -6.94 14.79
N ARG A 61 -13.17 -7.14 16.11
CA ARG A 61 -13.49 -6.09 17.06
C ARG A 61 -12.43 -5.05 16.78
N PHE A 62 -12.82 -4.03 16.04
CA PHE A 62 -12.01 -2.87 15.78
C PHE A 62 -11.81 -2.22 17.15
N VAL A 63 -10.77 -2.63 17.87
CA VAL A 63 -10.28 -1.89 19.03
C VAL A 63 -9.59 -0.68 18.46
N ILE A 64 -10.40 0.34 18.15
CA ILE A 64 -9.94 1.73 18.22
C ILE A 64 -9.73 2.02 19.71
N THR A 65 -8.65 1.48 20.27
CA THR A 65 -8.18 1.90 21.59
C THR A 65 -6.66 1.94 21.56
N ASN A 66 -6.10 2.88 20.80
CA ASN A 66 -5.14 3.82 21.38
C ASN A 66 -4.82 4.95 20.38
N PRO A 67 -5.21 6.20 20.65
CA PRO A 67 -4.56 7.34 20.05
C PRO A 67 -3.22 7.54 20.79
N MET A 68 -2.13 7.54 20.03
CA MET A 68 -0.76 7.94 20.43
C MET A 68 0.11 6.85 21.06
N ALA A 69 1.21 6.56 20.37
CA ALA A 69 2.35 5.70 20.69
C ALA A 69 2.19 4.21 20.32
N LEU A 70 2.79 3.82 19.19
CA LEU A 70 3.11 2.43 18.88
C LEU A 70 4.24 1.95 19.81
N LYS A 71 3.91 1.67 21.08
CA LYS A 71 4.82 1.04 22.05
C LYS A 71 5.14 -0.41 21.70
N GLU A 72 4.31 -1.04 20.88
CA GLU A 72 4.40 -2.44 20.49
C GLU A 72 4.32 -2.54 18.96
N MET A 73 5.14 -3.44 18.38
CA MET A 73 5.18 -3.67 16.94
C MET A 73 3.82 -4.24 16.46
N PRO A 74 3.25 -3.78 15.33
CA PRO A 74 1.99 -4.29 14.81
C PRO A 74 2.06 -5.79 14.47
N PRO A 75 0.91 -6.49 14.46
CA PRO A 75 0.86 -7.88 14.03
C PRO A 75 1.32 -8.01 12.57
N LEU A 76 1.96 -9.14 12.27
CA LEU A 76 2.45 -9.42 10.93
C LEU A 76 1.28 -9.67 9.96
N LEU A 77 1.38 -9.08 8.77
CA LEU A 77 0.45 -9.34 7.68
C LEU A 77 0.77 -10.69 7.03
N SER A 78 -0.24 -11.43 6.59
CA SER A 78 0.00 -12.71 5.89
C SER A 78 0.55 -12.49 4.49
N GLU A 79 1.27 -13.48 3.95
CA GLU A 79 1.84 -13.39 2.60
C GLU A 79 0.74 -13.27 1.52
N ALA A 80 -0.39 -13.95 1.71
CA ALA A 80 -1.53 -13.87 0.81
C ALA A 80 -2.08 -12.45 0.71
N GLU A 81 -2.22 -11.76 1.85
CA GLU A 81 -2.69 -10.37 1.92
C GLU A 81 -1.67 -9.39 1.31
N MET A 82 -0.35 -9.61 1.53
CA MET A 82 0.68 -8.79 0.87
C MET A 82 0.62 -8.90 -0.65
N LYS A 83 0.31 -10.08 -1.17
CA LYS A 83 0.16 -10.33 -2.61
C LYS A 83 -1.12 -9.70 -3.16
N GLU A 84 -2.23 -9.81 -2.44
CA GLU A 84 -3.51 -9.19 -2.80
C GLU A 84 -3.38 -7.67 -2.93
N HIS A 85 -2.72 -7.03 -1.96
CA HIS A 85 -2.48 -5.59 -1.97
C HIS A 85 -1.31 -5.14 -2.85
N LYS A 86 -0.67 -6.07 -3.58
CA LYS A 86 0.45 -5.81 -4.49
C LYS A 86 1.58 -5.00 -3.83
N VAL A 87 1.93 -5.36 -2.59
CA VAL A 87 3.04 -4.70 -1.88
C VAL A 87 4.36 -5.04 -2.58
N PRO A 88 5.13 -4.05 -3.04
CA PRO A 88 6.42 -4.29 -3.70
C PRO A 88 7.45 -4.78 -2.68
N LEU A 89 8.46 -5.49 -3.17
CA LEU A 89 9.42 -6.23 -2.34
C LEU A 89 10.13 -5.34 -1.30
N GLN A 90 10.37 -4.08 -1.64
CA GLN A 90 11.07 -3.10 -0.81
C GLN A 90 10.29 -2.72 0.46
N TRP A 91 8.97 -2.92 0.49
CA TRP A 91 8.12 -2.53 1.62
C TRP A 91 7.48 -3.71 2.34
N ARG A 92 7.99 -4.94 2.11
CA ARG A 92 7.52 -6.16 2.79
C ARG A 92 8.19 -6.35 4.15
N ASP A 93 8.26 -5.29 4.93
CA ASP A 93 8.80 -5.29 6.29
C ASP A 93 7.72 -5.69 7.31
N ARG A 94 8.09 -5.79 8.59
CA ARG A 94 7.13 -5.99 9.69
C ARG A 94 6.03 -4.92 9.74
N CYS A 95 6.31 -3.72 9.23
CA CYS A 95 5.37 -2.60 9.17
C CYS A 95 4.38 -2.65 7.98
N ALA A 96 4.41 -3.70 7.15
CA ALA A 96 3.56 -3.80 5.95
C ALA A 96 2.04 -3.76 6.28
N ALA A 97 1.64 -4.18 7.48
CA ALA A 97 0.25 -4.11 7.93
C ALA A 97 -0.30 -2.67 7.95
N LEU A 98 0.52 -1.67 8.31
CA LEU A 98 0.14 -0.25 8.33
C LEU A 98 0.21 0.40 6.94
N LEU A 99 0.97 -0.19 6.02
CA LEU A 99 1.11 0.33 4.65
C LEU A 99 -0.16 0.12 3.82
N VAL A 100 -0.88 -0.99 4.03
CA VAL A 100 -2.15 -1.28 3.34
C VAL A 100 -3.20 -0.18 3.56
N PRO A 101 -3.55 0.21 4.80
CA PRO A 101 -4.52 1.28 5.03
C PRO A 101 -4.01 2.64 4.54
N LEU A 102 -2.70 2.91 4.64
CA LEU A 102 -2.11 4.15 4.11
C LEU A 102 -2.26 4.23 2.58
N ASN A 103 -1.98 3.15 1.86
CA ASN A 103 -2.13 3.11 0.40
C ASN A 103 -3.59 3.19 -0.03
N LYS A 104 -4.52 2.64 0.76
CA LYS A 104 -5.95 2.81 0.53
C LYS A 104 -6.35 4.29 0.67
N CYS A 105 -5.97 4.94 1.78
CA CYS A 105 -6.23 6.37 2.01
C CYS A 105 -5.63 7.24 0.90
N ARG A 106 -4.39 6.96 0.47
CA ARG A 106 -3.73 7.69 -0.62
C ARG A 106 -4.47 7.58 -1.95
N ARG A 107 -5.00 6.40 -2.29
CA ARG A 107 -5.78 6.20 -3.52
C ARG A 107 -7.13 6.91 -3.46
N GLU A 108 -7.80 6.88 -2.31
CA GLU A 108 -9.10 7.52 -2.11
C GLU A 108 -9.00 9.05 -2.12
N THR A 109 -7.92 9.59 -1.57
CA THR A 109 -7.70 11.05 -1.43
C THR A 109 -6.82 11.62 -2.53
N ALA A 110 -6.54 10.87 -3.61
CA ALA A 110 -5.65 11.29 -4.70
C ALA A 110 -4.28 11.83 -4.21
N TYR A 111 -3.71 11.22 -3.16
CA TYR A 111 -2.41 11.55 -2.57
C TYR A 111 -2.31 12.98 -1.99
N LEU A 112 -3.42 13.55 -1.54
CA LEU A 112 -3.39 14.84 -0.84
C LEU A 112 -2.57 14.77 0.46
N PRO A 113 -1.58 15.65 0.67
CA PRO A 113 -0.60 15.50 1.74
C PRO A 113 -1.15 15.66 3.16
N TRP A 114 -2.25 16.39 3.34
CA TRP A 114 -2.87 16.71 4.64
C TRP A 114 -4.00 15.74 5.06
N LYS A 115 -4.46 14.84 4.18
CA LYS A 115 -5.62 13.98 4.49
C LYS A 115 -5.27 12.69 5.22
N CYS A 116 -4.10 12.11 4.93
CA CYS A 116 -3.67 10.81 5.47
C CYS A 116 -2.50 10.93 6.46
N GLU A 117 -2.38 12.06 7.16
CA GLU A 117 -1.19 12.36 7.99
C GLU A 117 -1.02 11.39 9.16
N GLN A 118 -2.10 11.02 9.85
CA GLN A 118 -2.03 10.09 10.99
C GLN A 118 -1.52 8.72 10.53
N LEU A 119 -2.13 8.15 9.48
CA LEU A 119 -1.68 6.87 8.91
C LEU A 119 -0.25 6.93 8.37
N ARG A 120 0.21 8.09 7.90
CA ARG A 120 1.61 8.31 7.49
C ARG A 120 2.51 8.26 8.72
N HIS A 121 2.16 9.00 9.77
CA HIS A 121 2.93 9.04 11.00
C HIS A 121 3.01 7.65 11.66
N ASP A 122 1.91 6.90 11.71
CA ASP A 122 1.90 5.55 12.29
C ASP A 122 2.87 4.61 11.54
N TYR A 123 2.89 4.71 10.21
CA TYR A 123 3.80 3.92 9.39
C TYR A 123 5.28 4.33 9.60
N GLU A 124 5.56 5.62 9.68
CA GLU A 124 6.90 6.16 9.91
C GLU A 124 7.43 5.83 11.31
N GLU A 125 6.57 5.91 12.34
CA GLU A 125 6.89 5.50 13.70
C GLU A 125 7.25 4.01 13.75
N CYS A 126 6.46 3.15 13.09
CA CYS A 126 6.78 1.72 13.01
C CYS A 126 8.15 1.47 12.35
N GLN A 127 8.45 2.15 11.23
CA GLN A 127 9.74 2.03 10.53
C GLN A 127 10.91 2.46 11.43
N TYR A 128 10.73 3.52 12.20
CA TYR A 128 11.72 3.98 13.17
C TYR A 128 11.97 2.95 14.26
N MET A 129 10.91 2.34 14.81
CA MET A 129 11.02 1.29 15.82
C MET A 129 11.70 0.03 15.28
N ASP A 130 11.42 -0.36 14.03
CA ASP A 130 12.09 -1.49 13.37
C ASP A 130 13.58 -1.20 13.13
N PHE A 131 13.92 0.03 12.76
CA PHE A 131 15.31 0.46 12.62
C PHE A 131 16.05 0.37 13.96
N GLN A 132 15.47 0.86 15.06
CA GLN A 132 16.09 0.76 16.38
C GLN A 132 16.36 -0.69 16.80
N ARG A 133 15.40 -1.60 16.54
CA ARG A 133 15.57 -3.04 16.79
C ARG A 133 16.76 -3.60 16.02
N ARG A 134 16.85 -3.33 14.71
CA ARG A 134 17.97 -3.78 13.86
C ARG A 134 19.31 -3.15 14.27
N ALA A 135 19.30 -1.90 14.68
CA ALA A 135 20.51 -1.22 15.16
C ALA A 135 21.01 -1.85 16.47
N LYS A 136 20.10 -2.26 17.37
CA LYS A 136 20.44 -2.98 18.59
C LYS A 136 21.06 -4.35 18.27
N GLU A 137 20.43 -5.14 17.41
CA GLU A 137 20.95 -6.44 16.96
C GLU A 137 22.33 -6.32 16.30
N PHE A 138 22.57 -5.25 15.53
CA PHE A 138 23.87 -4.99 14.93
C PHE A 138 24.94 -4.64 15.98
N ARG A 139 24.59 -3.84 17.00
CA ARG A 139 25.51 -3.49 18.09
C ARG A 139 25.89 -4.71 18.92
N GLU A 140 24.93 -5.59 19.22
CA GLU A 140 25.16 -6.86 19.93
C GLU A 140 26.12 -7.75 19.13
N LYS A 141 25.82 -8.01 17.86
CA LYS A 141 26.71 -8.81 16.98
C LYS A 141 28.10 -8.22 16.79
N LYS A 142 28.23 -6.89 16.85
CA LYS A 142 29.52 -6.20 16.76
C LYS A 142 30.31 -6.30 18.07
N ALA A 143 29.65 -6.43 19.22
CA ALA A 143 30.31 -6.61 20.51
C ALA A 143 30.84 -8.05 20.67
N ASP A 144 30.19 -9.02 20.03
CA ASP A 144 30.57 -10.44 20.06
C ASP A 144 31.69 -10.81 19.05
N ALA A 145 32.06 -9.90 18.14
CA ALA A 145 33.04 -10.09 17.07
C ALA A 145 34.39 -9.44 17.39
#